data_AF-A0A939D1S2-F1
#
_entry.id   AF-A0A939D1S2-F1
#
_cell.length_a   1.000
_cell.length_b   1.000
_cell.length_c   1.000
_cell.angle_alpha   90.00
_cell.angle_beta   90.00
_cell.angle_gamma   90.00
#
_symmetry.space_group_name_H-M   'P 1'
#
loop_
_entity.id
_entity.type
_entity.pdbx_description
1 polymer ?
#
loop_
_entity_poly.entity_id
_entity_poly.type
_entity_poly.pdbx_seq_one_letter_code
_entity_poly.pdbx_strand_id
1 'polypeptide(L)' 'MKYPLQTESKPVSGIAAKKLLEAIDSGGAVVNDQMLALAKRLAIRRRRKALKNG' A
#
# COMPACT_ATOMS: atom_id res chain seq x y z
N MET A 1 9.02 -22.84 4.27
CA MET A 1 9.71 -21.83 5.08
C MET A 1 8.81 -21.41 6.25
N LYS A 2 9.35 -21.25 7.46
CA LYS A 2 8.63 -20.73 8.62
C LYS A 2 8.80 -19.21 8.65
N TYR A 3 7.78 -18.48 8.23
CA TYR A 3 7.86 -17.02 8.22
C TYR A 3 7.72 -16.48 9.65
N PRO A 4 8.58 -15.54 10.08
CA PRO A 4 8.44 -14.91 11.39
C PRO A 4 7.15 -14.07 11.48
N LEU A 5 6.68 -13.81 12.70
CA LEU A 5 5.56 -12.91 13.02
C LEU A 5 4.16 -13.38 12.60
N GLN A 6 3.84 -14.68 12.71
CA GLN A 6 2.52 -15.23 12.33
C GLN A 6 2.14 -14.97 10.85
N THR A 7 3.13 -14.68 10.01
CA THR A 7 2.90 -14.37 8.60
C THR A 7 2.61 -15.67 7.86
N GLU A 8 1.36 -15.87 7.44
CA GLU A 8 1.00 -16.98 6.56
C GLU A 8 1.28 -16.59 5.11
N SER A 9 2.17 -17.32 4.44
CA SER A 9 2.35 -17.21 2.99
C SER A 9 1.13 -17.80 2.29
N LYS A 10 0.15 -16.96 1.99
CA LYS A 10 -1.02 -17.36 1.19
C LYS A 10 -0.71 -17.12 -0.28
N PRO A 11 -0.81 -18.16 -1.14
CA PRO A 11 -0.65 -17.96 -2.57
C PRO A 11 -1.75 -17.01 -3.07
N VAL A 12 -1.35 -15.98 -3.82
CA VAL A 12 -2.29 -15.05 -4.45
C VAL A 12 -2.71 -15.66 -5.78
N SER A 13 -4.00 -15.95 -5.95
CA SER A 13 -4.53 -16.59 -7.16
C SER A 13 -5.69 -15.81 -7.79
N GLY A 14 -5.96 -16.09 -9.07
CA GLY A 14 -7.08 -15.51 -9.82
C GLY A 14 -6.95 -14.00 -10.04
N ILE A 15 -8.02 -13.27 -9.76
CA ILE A 15 -8.16 -11.82 -10.06
C ILE A 15 -7.08 -10.99 -9.34
N ALA A 16 -6.69 -11.38 -8.13
CA ALA A 16 -5.67 -10.67 -7.37
C ALA A 16 -4.27 -10.82 -8.00
N ALA A 17 -3.96 -11.98 -8.56
CA ALA A 17 -2.70 -12.21 -9.26
C ALA A 17 -2.62 -11.39 -10.56
N LYS A 18 -3.74 -11.28 -11.29
CA LYS A 18 -3.83 -10.46 -12.50
C LYS A 18 -3.58 -8.97 -12.21
N LYS A 19 -4.19 -8.43 -11.15
CA LYS A 19 -3.95 -7.04 -10.71
C LYS A 19 -2.49 -6.78 -10.34
N LEU A 20 -1.81 -7.76 -9.73
CA LEU A 20 -0.38 -7.66 -9.41
C LEU A 20 0.47 -7.65 -10.68
N LEU A 21 0.17 -8.50 -11.66
CA LEU A 21 0.85 -8.50 -12.96
C LEU A 21 0.68 -7.16 -13.69
N GLU A 22 -0.56 -6.67 -13.79
CA GLU A 22 -0.85 -5.37 -14.43
C GLU A 22 -0.12 -4.21 -13.72
N ALA A 23 -0.01 -4.26 -12.39
CA ALA A 23 0.75 -3.27 -11.63
C ALA A 23 2.26 -3.35 -11.90
N ILE A 24 2.83 -4.56 -12.00
CA ILE A 24 4.25 -4.75 -12.34
C ILE A 24 4.53 -4.21 -13.76
N ASP A 25 3.70 -4.57 -14.74
CA ASP A 25 3.87 -4.17 -16.13
C ASP A 25 3.75 -2.64 -16.34
N SER A 26 2.90 -1.99 -15.56
CA SER A 26 2.75 -0.52 -15.57
C SER A 26 3.79 0.23 -14.73
N GLY A 27 4.69 -0.48 -14.03
CA GLY A 27 5.60 0.12 -13.04
C GLY A 27 4.87 0.72 -11.83
N GLY A 28 3.61 0.35 -11.63
CA GLY A 28 2.75 0.80 -10.55
C GLY A 28 2.85 -0.06 -9.29
N ALA A 29 1.95 0.19 -8.34
CA ALA A 29 1.87 -0.56 -7.10
C ALA A 29 0.42 -0.90 -6.76
N VAL A 30 0.17 -2.14 -6.35
CA VAL A 30 -1.09 -2.53 -5.72
C VAL A 30 -1.02 -2.16 -4.25
N VAL A 31 -1.77 -1.14 -3.85
CA VAL A 31 -1.78 -0.64 -2.47
C VAL A 31 -3.10 -1.03 -1.82
N ASN A 32 -3.05 -1.51 -0.57
CA ASN A 32 -4.25 -1.70 0.24
C ASN A 32 -4.96 -0.34 0.44
N ASP A 33 -6.27 -0.27 0.17
CA ASP A 33 -7.09 0.94 0.30
C ASP A 33 -6.96 1.61 1.67
N GLN A 34 -6.85 0.81 2.74
CA GLN A 34 -6.63 1.33 4.11
C GLN A 34 -5.29 2.04 4.23
N MET A 35 -4.24 1.52 3.60
CA MET A 35 -2.92 2.14 3.57
C MET A 35 -2.89 3.40 2.73
N LEU A 36 -3.59 3.40 1.60
CA LEU A 36 -3.75 4.59 0.78
C LEU A 36 -4.49 5.70 1.55
N ALA A 37 -5.55 5.35 2.27
CA ALA A 37 -6.30 6.31 3.09
C ALA A 37 -5.44 6.88 4.23
N LEU A 38 -4.64 6.05 4.91
CA LEU A 38 -3.71 6.49 5.94
C LEU A 38 -2.66 7.47 5.37
N ALA A 39 -2.04 7.10 4.25
CA ALA A 39 -1.02 7.94 3.60
C ALA A 39 -1.58 9.32 3.22
N LYS A 40 -2.80 9.38 2.67
CA LYS A 40 -3.50 10.64 2.37
C LYS A 40 -3.71 11.49 3.62
N ARG A 41 -4.18 10.89 4.73
CA ARG A 41 -4.37 11.61 6.02
C ARG A 41 -3.06 12.18 6.55
N LEU A 42 -1.97 11.39 6.50
CA LEU A 42 -0.65 11.84 6.94
C LEU A 42 -0.11 13.00 6.08
N ALA A 43 -0.28 12.91 4.76
CA ALA A 43 0.12 13.99 3.85
C ALA A 43 -0.61 15.31 4.16
N ILE A 44 -1.93 15.25 4.38
CA ILE A 44 -2.74 16.41 4.79
C ILE A 44 -2.23 16.98 6.12
N ARG A 45 -1.98 16.12 7.11
CA ARG A 45 -1.45 16.54 8.42
C ARG A 45 -0.10 17.25 8.29
N ARG A 46 0.80 16.74 7.44
CA ARG A 46 2.11 17.35 7.18
C ARG A 46 1.97 18.72 6.52
N ARG A 47 1.12 18.85 5.49
CA ARG A 47 0.83 20.15 4.84
C ARG A 47 0.28 21.19 5.83
N ARG A 48 -0.67 20.80 6.69
CA ARG A 48 -1.23 21.69 7.71
C ARG A 48 -0.19 22.16 8.73
N LYS A 49 0.77 21.30 9.10
CA LYS A 49 1.89 21.70 9.98
C LYS A 49 2.83 22.68 9.29
N ALA A 50 3.17 22.43 8.03
CA ALA A 50 4.03 23.35 7.27
C ALA A 50 3.41 24.75 7.14
N LEU A 51 2.10 24.83 6.88
CA LEU A 51 1.36 26.10 6.82
C LEU A 51 1.18 26.81 8.15
N LYS A 52 1.26 26.10 9.29
CA LYS A 52 1.19 26.72 10.63
C LYS A 52 2.52 27.28 11.11
N ASN A 53 3.62 26.86 10.50
CA ASN A 53 4.98 27.19 10.91
C ASN A 53 5.68 28.12 9.89
N GLY A 54 4.95 28.66 8.92
CA GLY A 54 5.43 29.59 7.91
C GLY A 54 4.75 30.94 8.01
#